data_AF-A0A8S9Z794-F1
#
_entry.id   AF-A0A8S9Z794-F1
#
_cell.length_a   1.000
_cell.length_b   1.000
_cell.length_c   1.000
_cell.angle_alpha   90.00
_cell.angle_beta   90.00
_cell.angle_gamma   90.00
#
_symmetry.space_group_name_H-M   'P 1'
#
loop_
_entity.id
_entity.type
_entity.pdbx_description
1 polymer ?
#
loop_
_entity_poly.entity_id
_entity_poly.type
_entity_poly.pdbx_seq_one_letter_code
_entity_poly.pdbx_strand_id
1 'polypeptide(L)'
;SIIIYFFHGAIEWNEKIGHTVLALNITNNCTKINSYTNGKWLYGVNGIIAECKYNLVEDQKVRASIKIEGSYDFEMTLETENDVFTLNGTIEIPFSTVQYIQVIGHNKREEVTFRTK
;
A
#
# COMPACT_ATOMS: atom_id res chain seq x y z
N SER A 1 2.14 11.81 6.19
CA SER A 1 1.58 10.63 5.49
C SER A 1 2.71 9.79 4.96
N ILE A 2 2.44 8.49 4.80
CA ILE A 2 3.32 7.53 4.14
C ILE A 2 2.52 6.92 2.99
N ILE A 3 3.08 6.90 1.80
CA ILE A 3 2.46 6.26 0.64
C ILE A 3 3.40 5.15 0.16
N ILE A 4 2.85 3.95 -0.04
CA ILE A 4 3.57 2.79 -0.54
C ILE A 4 2.90 2.35 -1.83
N TYR A 5 3.67 2.31 -2.90
CA TYR A 5 3.22 1.84 -4.21
C TYR A 5 3.91 0.54 -4.58
N PHE A 6 3.13 -0.38 -5.13
CA PHE A 6 3.59 -1.58 -5.82
C PHE A 6 3.22 -1.39 -7.28
N PHE A 7 4.21 -1.39 -8.17
CA PHE A 7 4.01 -1.01 -9.56
C PHE A 7 4.38 -2.13 -10.54
N HIS A 8 3.72 -2.10 -11.69
CA HIS A 8 4.02 -2.93 -12.86
C HIS A 8 4.15 -2.02 -14.10
N GLY A 9 5.23 -2.14 -14.87
CA GLY A 9 5.49 -1.30 -16.06
C GLY A 9 5.97 0.11 -15.72
N ALA A 10 6.34 0.94 -16.69
CA ALA A 10 6.95 2.26 -16.46
C ALA A 10 5.91 3.37 -16.19
N ILE A 11 5.21 3.34 -15.06
CA ILE A 11 4.10 4.27 -14.77
C ILE A 11 4.52 5.75 -14.78
N GLU A 12 5.75 6.05 -14.34
CA GLU A 12 6.27 7.42 -14.34
C GLU A 12 6.41 7.99 -15.76
N TRP A 13 6.60 7.14 -16.78
CA TRP A 13 6.93 7.58 -18.13
C TRP A 13 5.84 7.19 -19.16
N ASN A 14 4.92 6.30 -18.79
CA ASN A 14 3.81 5.86 -19.65
C ASN A 14 2.61 5.34 -18.84
N GLU A 15 1.66 6.22 -18.53
CA GLU A 15 0.43 5.92 -17.79
C GLU A 15 -0.52 4.91 -18.47
N LYS A 16 -0.35 4.65 -19.78
CA LYS A 16 -1.17 3.68 -20.51
C LYS A 16 -0.67 2.24 -20.40
N ILE A 17 0.62 2.07 -20.09
CA ILE A 17 1.29 0.76 -19.97
C ILE A 17 1.62 0.48 -18.49
N GLY A 18 1.82 1.52 -17.69
CA GLY A 18 2.07 1.40 -16.27
C GLY A 18 0.79 1.13 -15.48
N HIS A 19 0.93 0.27 -14.48
CA HIS A 19 -0.11 -0.10 -13.55
C HIS A 19 0.38 0.11 -12.11
N THR A 20 -0.52 0.57 -11.26
CA THR A 20 -0.32 0.51 -9.80
C THR A 20 -1.09 -0.70 -9.31
N VAL A 21 -0.35 -1.75 -9.00
CA VAL A 21 -0.88 -3.01 -8.46
C VAL A 21 -1.54 -2.74 -7.11
N LEU A 22 -0.83 -2.06 -6.22
CA LEU A 22 -1.32 -1.61 -4.92
C LEU A 22 -0.80 -0.19 -4.62
N ALA A 23 -1.70 0.71 -4.28
CA ALA A 23 -1.42 2.01 -3.69
C ALA A 23 -1.94 2.02 -2.25
N LEU A 24 -1.03 2.07 -1.29
CA LEU A 24 -1.34 2.13 0.13
C LEU A 24 -1.01 3.53 0.65
N ASN A 25 -2.01 4.27 1.12
CA ASN A 25 -1.84 5.59 1.69
C ASN A 25 -2.21 5.58 3.17
N ILE A 26 -1.21 5.79 4.02
CA ILE A 26 -1.32 5.82 5.48
C ILE A 26 -1.25 7.29 5.90
N THR A 27 -2.36 7.81 6.40
CA THR A 27 -2.43 9.12 7.06
C THR A 27 -2.39 8.94 8.56
N ASN A 28 -2.53 10.03 9.31
CA ASN A 28 -2.52 9.95 10.77
C ASN A 28 -3.67 9.11 11.32
N ASN A 29 -4.79 9.04 10.62
CA ASN A 29 -5.99 8.41 11.13
C ASN A 29 -6.67 7.42 10.19
N CYS A 30 -6.13 7.23 8.99
CA CYS A 30 -6.76 6.42 7.96
C CYS A 30 -5.74 5.73 7.08
N THR A 31 -6.02 4.48 6.76
CA THR A 31 -5.38 3.77 5.65
C THR A 31 -6.33 3.79 4.46
N LYS A 32 -5.83 4.08 3.26
CA LYS A 32 -6.57 3.93 2.00
C LYS A 32 -5.80 3.02 1.04
N ILE A 33 -6.51 2.08 0.42
CA ILE A 33 -5.98 1.18 -0.60
C ILE A 33 -6.65 1.45 -1.94
N ASN A 34 -5.86 1.43 -3.02
CA ASN A 34 -6.33 1.54 -4.41
C ASN A 34 -5.45 0.75 -5.39
N SER A 35 -5.91 0.60 -6.62
CA SER A 35 -5.12 0.15 -7.79
C SER A 35 -5.35 1.09 -8.98
N TYR A 36 -4.39 1.16 -9.91
CA TYR A 36 -4.47 1.95 -11.14
C TYR A 36 -4.17 1.07 -12.35
N THR A 37 -5.02 1.13 -13.37
CA THR A 37 -4.82 0.40 -14.62
C THR A 37 -5.56 1.09 -15.76
N ASN A 38 -5.09 0.93 -17.00
CA ASN A 38 -5.76 1.43 -18.19
C ASN A 38 -6.13 2.92 -18.11
N GLY A 39 -5.23 3.76 -17.58
CA GLY A 39 -5.45 5.20 -17.50
C GLY A 39 -6.38 5.66 -16.36
N LYS A 40 -6.85 4.77 -15.47
CA LYS A 40 -7.78 5.12 -14.40
C LYS A 40 -7.48 4.44 -13.08
N TRP A 41 -7.78 5.15 -11.99
CA TRP A 41 -7.86 4.56 -10.66
C TRP A 41 -9.11 3.69 -10.57
N LEU A 42 -8.93 2.45 -10.12
CA LEU A 42 -10.01 1.50 -9.90
C LEU A 42 -10.71 1.83 -8.59
N TYR A 43 -11.57 2.84 -8.62
CA TYR A 43 -12.53 3.07 -7.56
C TYR A 43 -13.72 2.14 -7.77
N GLY A 44 -13.98 1.21 -6.83
CA GLY A 44 -15.34 0.67 -6.70
C GLY A 44 -15.68 -0.65 -7.37
N VAL A 45 -14.73 -1.52 -7.71
CA VAL A 45 -15.11 -2.95 -7.90
C VAL A 45 -15.20 -3.66 -6.54
N ASN A 46 -14.37 -3.27 -5.57
CA ASN A 46 -14.56 -3.46 -4.12
C ASN A 46 -14.31 -2.18 -3.26
N GLY A 47 -14.22 -1.01 -3.91
CA GLY A 47 -14.08 0.29 -3.25
C GLY A 47 -12.64 0.66 -2.83
N ILE A 48 -12.44 1.94 -2.52
CA ILE A 48 -11.31 2.34 -1.67
C ILE A 48 -11.54 1.60 -0.35
N ILE A 49 -10.68 0.64 0.00
CA ILE A 49 -10.69 0.12 1.36
C ILE A 49 -10.06 1.22 2.21
N ALA A 50 -10.93 2.01 2.84
CA ALA A 50 -10.56 3.07 3.76
C ALA A 50 -10.87 2.59 5.17
N GLU A 51 -9.83 2.41 5.99
CA GLU A 51 -10.01 2.08 7.39
C GLU A 51 -9.42 3.16 8.26
N CYS A 52 -10.30 3.82 9.02
CA CYS A 52 -9.98 4.99 9.81
C CYS A 52 -10.17 4.70 11.31
N LYS A 53 -9.28 3.88 11.88
CA LYS A 53 -9.44 3.33 13.23
C LYS A 53 -8.28 3.59 14.17
N TYR A 54 -7.30 4.38 13.76
CA TYR A 54 -6.12 4.66 14.56
C TYR A 54 -5.85 6.16 14.62
N ASN A 55 -4.91 6.57 15.47
CA ASN A 55 -4.50 7.96 15.61
C ASN A 55 -2.99 8.02 15.83
N LEU A 56 -2.24 8.08 14.73
CA LEU A 56 -0.80 8.28 14.72
C LEU A 56 -0.47 9.71 15.12
N VAL A 57 0.47 9.84 16.05
CA VAL A 57 1.03 11.14 16.45
C VAL A 57 2.33 11.42 15.70
N GLU A 58 2.72 12.69 15.65
CA GLU A 58 4.00 13.08 15.06
C GLU A 58 5.16 12.35 15.74
N ASP A 59 6.18 11.99 14.96
CA ASP A 59 7.36 11.22 15.37
C ASP A 59 7.11 9.82 15.95
N GLN A 60 5.87 9.33 15.96
CA GLN A 60 5.57 7.96 16.36
C GLN A 60 6.23 6.98 15.39
N LYS A 61 6.94 5.99 15.95
CA LYS A 61 7.46 4.88 15.15
C LYS A 61 6.30 3.99 14.72
N VAL A 62 6.27 3.72 13.43
CA VAL A 62 5.29 2.83 12.82
C VAL A 62 6.01 1.76 12.02
N ARG A 63 5.45 0.56 12.00
CA ARG A 63 5.87 -0.50 11.10
C ARG A 63 4.65 -0.93 10.28
N ALA A 64 4.72 -0.72 8.97
CA ALA A 64 3.77 -1.28 8.03
C ALA A 64 4.33 -2.60 7.49
N SER A 65 3.57 -3.68 7.62
CA SER A 65 3.88 -5.00 7.05
C SER A 65 2.79 -5.36 6.05
N ILE A 66 3.16 -5.83 4.87
CA ILE A 66 2.22 -6.34 3.87
C ILE A 66 2.59 -7.80 3.60
N LYS A 67 1.66 -8.69 3.87
CA LYS A 67 1.78 -10.12 3.65
C LYS A 67 0.88 -10.50 2.49
N ILE A 68 1.49 -10.99 1.41
CA ILE A 68 0.77 -11.47 0.23
C ILE A 68 0.34 -12.92 0.52
N GLU A 69 -0.96 -13.18 0.52
CA GLU A 69 -1.54 -14.50 0.87
C GLU A 69 -1.95 -15.32 -0.37
N GLY A 70 -1.98 -14.68 -1.54
CA GLY A 70 -2.31 -15.31 -2.81
C GLY A 70 -1.84 -14.46 -3.99
N SER A 71 -2.44 -14.66 -5.16
CA SER A 71 -2.12 -13.80 -6.32
C SER A 71 -2.70 -12.40 -6.18
N TYR A 72 -3.83 -12.25 -5.47
CA TYR A 72 -4.60 -11.01 -5.37
C TYR A 72 -4.86 -10.58 -3.92
N ASP A 73 -4.74 -11.49 -2.97
CA ASP A 73 -5.09 -11.25 -1.58
C ASP A 73 -3.87 -10.86 -0.75
N PHE A 74 -4.09 -9.95 0.18
CA PHE A 74 -3.07 -9.53 1.14
C PHE A 74 -3.67 -9.19 2.50
N GLU A 75 -2.82 -9.32 3.50
CA GLU A 75 -3.01 -8.80 4.84
C GLU A 75 -2.01 -7.66 5.04
N MET A 76 -2.50 -6.50 5.48
CA MET A 76 -1.67 -5.37 5.91
C MET A 76 -1.77 -5.24 7.42
N THR A 77 -0.63 -5.10 8.08
CA THR A 77 -0.54 -4.79 9.50
C THR A 77 0.17 -3.46 9.69
N LEU A 78 -0.43 -2.54 10.44
CA LEU A 78 0.19 -1.32 10.92
C LEU A 78 0.42 -1.45 12.43
N GLU A 79 1.69 -1.55 12.81
CA GLU A 79 2.12 -1.69 14.20
C GLU A 79 2.64 -0.35 14.71
N THR A 80 2.25 0.01 15.92
CA THR A 80 2.85 1.09 16.71
C THR A 80 3.32 0.52 18.05
N GLU A 81 3.95 1.34 18.89
CA GLU A 81 4.33 0.92 20.25
C GLU A 81 3.12 0.53 21.12
N ASN A 82 1.92 1.07 20.84
CA ASN A 82 0.74 0.91 21.70
C ASN A 82 -0.34 0.01 21.11
N ASP A 83 -0.32 -0.21 19.79
CA ASP A 83 -1.45 -0.82 19.09
C ASP A 83 -1.03 -1.51 17.80
N VAL A 84 -1.83 -2.49 17.38
CA VAL A 84 -1.66 -3.24 16.14
C VAL A 84 -2.98 -3.24 15.38
N PHE A 85 -2.91 -2.70 14.17
CA PHE A 85 -4.03 -2.64 13.25
C PHE A 85 -3.82 -3.62 12.11
N THR A 86 -4.86 -4.41 11.77
CA THR A 86 -4.80 -5.34 10.64
C THR A 86 -5.96 -5.09 9.68
N LEU A 87 -5.64 -5.12 8.39
CA LEU A 87 -6.58 -4.96 7.29
C LEU A 87 -6.33 -6.00 6.22
N ASN A 88 -7.38 -6.71 5.83
CA ASN A 88 -7.33 -7.64 4.71
C ASN A 88 -7.89 -6.95 3.45
N GLY A 89 -7.29 -7.25 2.31
CA GLY A 89 -7.75 -6.71 1.04
C GLY A 89 -7.47 -7.65 -0.12
N THR A 90 -8.21 -7.42 -1.20
CA THR A 90 -8.01 -8.06 -2.49
C THR A 90 -7.80 -6.96 -3.53
N ILE A 91 -6.79 -7.12 -4.38
CA ILE A 91 -6.49 -6.20 -5.48
C ILE A 91 -6.90 -6.78 -6.83
N GLU A 92 -6.99 -5.93 -7.85
CA GLU A 92 -7.47 -6.30 -9.20
C GLU A 92 -6.34 -6.81 -10.12
N ILE A 93 -5.10 -6.43 -9.80
CA ILE A 93 -3.90 -6.77 -10.59
C ILE A 93 -3.07 -7.72 -9.74
N PRO A 94 -2.60 -8.86 -10.26
CA PRO A 94 -1.94 -9.83 -9.41
C PRO A 94 -0.58 -9.31 -8.93
N PHE A 95 -0.25 -9.57 -7.66
CA PHE A 95 1.03 -9.18 -7.04
C PHE A 95 2.25 -9.74 -7.78
N SER A 96 2.09 -10.86 -8.50
CA SER A 96 3.15 -11.44 -9.35
C SER A 96 3.61 -10.52 -10.49
N THR A 97 2.86 -9.47 -10.81
CA THR A 97 3.23 -8.48 -11.82
C THR A 97 4.10 -7.35 -11.27
N VAL A 98 4.22 -7.23 -9.94
CA VAL A 98 4.99 -6.15 -9.30
C VAL A 98 6.47 -6.26 -9.69
N GLN A 99 7.02 -5.15 -10.16
CA GLN A 99 8.41 -5.03 -10.57
C GLN A 99 9.21 -4.12 -9.64
N TYR A 100 8.56 -3.12 -9.04
CA TYR A 100 9.20 -2.18 -8.12
C TYR A 100 8.22 -1.69 -7.06
N ILE A 101 8.78 -1.36 -5.90
CA ILE A 101 8.07 -0.78 -4.77
C ILE A 101 8.66 0.59 -4.50
N GLN A 102 7.79 1.58 -4.38
CA GLN A 102 8.17 2.95 -4.02
C GLN A 102 7.53 3.29 -2.69
N VAL A 103 8.32 3.86 -1.80
CA VAL A 103 7.85 4.43 -0.54
C VAL A 103 8.06 5.94 -0.61
N ILE A 104 7.04 6.70 -0.22
CA ILE A 104 7.05 8.16 -0.18
C ILE A 104 6.59 8.58 1.21
N GLY A 105 7.53 9.07 2.02
CA GLY A 105 7.29 9.67 3.32
C GLY A 105 7.86 11.09 3.40
N HIS A 106 7.23 11.93 4.22
CA HIS A 106 7.71 13.29 4.45
C HIS A 106 8.89 13.37 5.45
N ASN A 107 9.31 12.25 6.08
CA ASN A 107 10.31 12.23 7.16
C ASN A 107 11.48 11.24 6.93
N LYS A 108 12.64 11.59 7.51
CA LYS A 108 14.00 11.29 7.02
C LYS A 108 14.59 9.88 7.19
N ARG A 109 13.82 8.83 7.53
CA ARG A 109 14.36 7.46 7.54
C ARG A 109 13.29 6.43 7.19
N GLU A 110 13.39 5.91 5.99
CA GLU A 110 12.64 4.75 5.52
C GLU A 110 13.59 3.57 5.47
N GLU A 111 13.23 2.46 6.13
CA GLU A 111 13.95 1.20 5.98
C GLU A 111 12.99 0.19 5.35
N VAL A 112 13.33 -0.30 4.16
CA VAL A 112 12.56 -1.31 3.45
C VAL A 112 13.26 -2.65 3.62
N THR A 113 12.61 -3.59 4.31
CA THR A 113 13.10 -4.95 4.51
C THR A 113 12.24 -5.93 3.73
N PHE A 114 12.87 -6.72 2.87
CA PHE A 114 12.23 -7.86 2.20
C PHE A 114 12.49 -9.14 2.98
N ARG A 115 11.45 -9.95 3.21
CA ARG A 115 11.57 -11.27 3.82
C ARG A 115 10.79 -12.27 2.99
N THR A 116 11.44 -13.36 2.61
CA THR A 116 10.79 -14.53 2.01
C THR A 116 10.61 -15.60 3.09
N LYS A 117 9.52 -16.36 3.01
CA LYS A 117 9.37 -17.58 3.82
C LYS A 117 10.34 -18.65 3.36
#